data_AF-A0A395GNF9-F1
#
_entry.id   AF-A0A395GNF9-F1
#
_cell.length_a   1.000
_cell.length_b   1.000
_cell.length_c   1.000
_cell.angle_alpha   90.00
_cell.angle_beta   90.00
_cell.angle_gamma   90.00
#
_symmetry.space_group_name_H-M   'P 1'
#
loop_
_entity.id
_entity.type
_entity.pdbx_description
1 polymer ?
#
loop_
_entity_poly.entity_id
_entity_poly.type
_entity_poly.pdbx_seq_one_letter_code
_entity_poly.pdbx_strand_id
1 'polypeptide(L)'
;MASSFLAFPVVLSFFVYSSPSFTTLNLIFFYMTWTTLILSHSPFKVEVVGTITVRLLFYVLPSALFYLFDILVPSAAVLLKAHGEQGLPTRSKRFRIRAKDFKVIGWSLFNISMSIIVQGIIESVRIGYFKTRSALKVSFSIPFLPWSIGLHLLYVLLLRETLAYCIHRFVLHNTKYRITRYLTRLHETWYHELHAPYPTTAHYDHPLPYLLRNTIPTLIPAVLCRLHMITYAIYLTIVSLEETLAYSGYSTMPMDFLLLGGIARRVDRHLISWPEGNYGPWGILDWILQTTIPDEGGEVVEVVSSKGDRAIWDDERSGGSRRYSMTEDELQAKVHKALDQHAKKTQRKHKKKMSSH
;
A
#
# COMPACT_ATOMS: atom_id res chain seq x y z
N MET A 1 11.79 29.77 31.93
CA MET A 1 12.16 30.04 30.53
C MET A 1 13.63 29.70 30.38
N ALA A 2 14.12 28.76 29.57
CA ALA A 2 13.53 27.74 28.73
C ALA A 2 14.52 26.56 28.78
N SER A 3 14.03 25.37 29.12
CA SER A 3 14.77 24.11 29.05
C SER A 3 14.63 23.55 27.65
N SER A 4 15.74 23.34 26.95
CA SER A 4 15.81 22.49 25.77
C SER A 4 17.24 21.99 25.59
N PHE A 5 17.33 20.82 24.96
CA PHE A 5 18.53 20.18 24.41
C PHE A 5 19.33 19.29 25.37
N LEU A 6 18.87 18.04 25.51
CA LEU A 6 19.55 16.86 24.93
C LEU A 6 18.96 15.57 25.52
N ALA A 7 17.75 15.22 25.07
CA ALA A 7 17.23 13.86 25.19
C ALA A 7 17.70 13.06 23.97
N PHE A 8 18.99 12.74 23.94
CA PHE A 8 19.53 11.71 23.05
C PHE A 8 20.10 10.60 23.93
N PRO A 9 19.30 9.55 24.18
CA PRO A 9 19.82 8.21 23.95
C PRO A 9 18.71 7.25 23.50
N VAL A 10 18.13 7.45 22.31
CA VAL A 10 17.18 6.47 21.73
C VAL A 10 17.91 5.42 20.88
N VAL A 11 19.16 5.69 20.49
CA VAL A 11 19.93 4.81 19.59
C VAL A 11 20.88 3.86 20.35
N LEU A 12 21.30 4.19 21.58
CA LEU A 12 22.09 3.27 22.43
C LEU A 12 21.24 2.25 23.20
N SER A 13 19.92 2.43 23.27
CA SER A 13 19.03 1.48 23.92
C SER A 13 18.93 0.15 23.17
N PHE A 14 19.22 0.07 21.87
CA PHE A 14 19.09 -1.17 21.11
C PHE A 14 20.16 -2.24 21.40
N PHE A 15 21.29 -1.89 22.03
CA PHE A 15 22.37 -2.85 22.34
C PHE A 15 22.46 -3.25 23.82
N VAL A 16 21.62 -2.71 24.70
CA VAL A 16 21.65 -3.01 26.15
C VAL A 16 20.59 -4.04 26.58
N TYR A 17 19.64 -4.42 25.72
CA TYR A 17 18.49 -5.28 26.07
C TYR A 17 18.73 -6.80 26.06
N SER A 18 19.98 -7.26 25.98
CA SER A 18 20.30 -8.70 25.86
C SER A 18 20.64 -9.37 27.20
N SER A 19 19.97 -9.00 28.30
CA SER A 19 20.09 -9.73 29.58
C SER A 19 18.74 -10.31 30.02
N PRO A 20 18.65 -11.61 30.37
CA PRO A 20 17.40 -12.30 30.69
C PRO A 20 16.55 -11.62 31.76
N SER A 21 17.20 -10.93 32.70
CA SER A 21 16.55 -10.24 33.81
C SER A 21 15.68 -9.06 33.35
N PHE A 22 16.11 -8.33 32.31
CA PHE A 22 15.32 -7.23 31.74
C PHE A 22 14.15 -7.74 30.93
N THR A 23 14.28 -8.87 30.23
CA THR A 23 13.18 -9.49 29.49
C THR A 23 12.05 -9.92 30.43
N THR A 24 12.36 -10.55 31.56
CA THR A 24 11.35 -10.94 32.55
C THR A 24 10.69 -9.72 33.21
N LEU A 25 11.47 -8.68 33.57
CA LEU A 25 10.92 -7.43 34.11
C LEU A 25 10.01 -6.71 33.11
N ASN A 26 10.38 -6.69 31.83
CA ASN A 26 9.55 -6.11 30.76
C ASN A 26 8.23 -6.86 30.59
N LEU A 27 8.24 -8.19 30.69
CA LEU A 27 7.02 -9.01 30.62
C LEU A 27 6.09 -8.78 31.81
N ILE A 28 6.64 -8.68 33.03
CA ILE A 28 5.87 -8.38 34.23
C ILE A 28 5.26 -6.98 34.11
N PHE A 29 6.05 -5.98 33.74
CA PHE A 29 5.55 -4.60 33.56
C PHE A 29 4.46 -4.54 32.49
N PHE A 30 4.65 -5.24 31.36
CA PHE A 30 3.64 -5.37 30.33
C PHE A 30 2.35 -6.01 30.86
N TYR A 31 2.45 -7.12 31.59
CA TYR A 31 1.29 -7.81 32.16
C TYR A 31 0.53 -6.92 33.16
N MET A 32 1.25 -6.23 34.04
CA MET A 32 0.65 -5.31 35.02
C MET A 32 -0.06 -4.14 34.32
N THR A 33 0.58 -3.55 33.31
CA THR A 33 0.00 -2.45 32.53
C THR A 33 -1.22 -2.91 31.74
N TRP A 34 -1.14 -4.08 31.08
CA TRP A 34 -2.24 -4.70 30.34
C TRP A 34 -3.46 -4.98 31.24
N THR A 35 -3.21 -5.56 32.41
CA THR A 35 -4.26 -5.87 33.39
C THR A 35 -4.91 -4.60 33.91
N THR A 36 -4.11 -3.58 34.24
CA THR A 36 -4.61 -2.27 34.66
C THR A 36 -5.46 -1.62 33.57
N LEU A 37 -5.03 -1.69 32.32
CA LEU A 37 -5.77 -1.14 31.17
C LEU A 37 -7.15 -1.80 31.01
N ILE A 38 -7.22 -3.13 31.08
CA ILE A 38 -8.49 -3.86 30.97
C ILE A 38 -9.40 -3.59 32.17
N LEU A 39 -8.86 -3.49 33.39
CA LEU A 39 -9.67 -3.19 34.58
C LEU A 39 -10.18 -1.75 34.58
N SER A 40 -9.44 -0.81 33.99
CA SER A 40 -9.77 0.62 34.03
C SER A 40 -10.72 1.05 32.90
N HIS A 41 -10.86 0.26 31.83
CA HIS A 41 -11.58 0.67 30.63
C HIS A 41 -12.46 -0.43 30.06
N SER A 42 -13.57 -0.04 29.43
CA SER A 42 -14.44 -0.98 28.74
C SER A 42 -13.74 -1.60 27.51
N PRO A 43 -14.09 -2.84 27.12
CA PRO A 43 -13.53 -3.50 25.93
C PRO A 43 -13.63 -2.63 24.66
N PHE A 44 -14.76 -1.95 24.47
CA PHE A 44 -14.97 -1.02 23.36
C PHE A 44 -13.94 0.12 23.34
N LYS A 45 -13.66 0.72 24.50
CA LYS A 45 -12.71 1.83 24.59
C LYS A 45 -11.28 1.34 24.30
N VAL A 46 -10.91 0.17 24.82
CA VAL A 46 -9.61 -0.44 24.57
C VAL A 46 -9.44 -0.74 23.08
N GLU A 47 -10.47 -1.28 22.43
CA GLU A 47 -10.46 -1.57 20.99
C GLU A 47 -10.26 -0.30 20.15
N VAL A 48 -11.14 0.70 20.29
CA VAL A 48 -11.10 1.91 19.46
C VAL A 48 -9.81 2.70 19.67
N VAL A 49 -9.40 2.90 20.94
CA VAL A 49 -8.17 3.64 21.25
C VAL A 49 -6.94 2.86 20.78
N GLY A 50 -6.95 1.53 20.93
CA GLY A 50 -5.87 0.67 20.42
C GLY A 50 -5.73 0.77 18.89
N THR A 51 -6.84 0.69 18.16
CA THR A 51 -6.86 0.86 16.69
C THR A 51 -6.32 2.23 16.27
N ILE A 52 -6.79 3.31 16.91
CA ILE A 52 -6.32 4.68 16.64
C ILE A 52 -4.80 4.77 16.88
N THR A 53 -4.34 4.26 18.03
CA THR A 53 -2.92 4.31 18.42
C THR A 53 -2.05 3.58 17.40
N VAL A 54 -2.42 2.36 17.00
CA VAL A 54 -1.68 1.59 16.00
C VAL A 54 -1.66 2.32 14.65
N ARG A 55 -2.80 2.82 14.18
CA ARG A 55 -2.89 3.55 12.91
C ARG A 55 -2.05 4.83 12.91
N LEU A 56 -2.04 5.57 14.02
CA LEU A 56 -1.22 6.78 14.14
C LEU A 56 0.28 6.45 14.12
N LEU A 57 0.71 5.46 14.89
CA LEU A 57 2.13 5.12 15.06
C LEU A 57 2.73 4.35 13.88
N PHE A 58 1.96 3.46 13.25
CA PHE A 58 2.47 2.52 12.25
C PHE A 58 2.00 2.79 10.82
N TYR A 59 1.06 3.72 10.61
CA TYR A 59 0.70 4.19 9.28
C TYR A 59 0.91 5.70 9.13
N VAL A 60 0.21 6.52 9.91
CA VAL A 60 0.17 7.99 9.70
C VAL A 60 1.55 8.61 9.91
N LEU A 61 2.21 8.30 11.03
CA LEU A 61 3.54 8.83 11.32
C LEU A 61 4.59 8.35 10.29
N PRO A 62 4.75 7.05 10.02
CA PRO A 62 5.68 6.57 8.98
C PRO A 62 5.39 7.16 7.59
N SER A 63 4.12 7.23 7.19
CA SER A 63 3.74 7.81 5.89
C SER A 63 4.07 9.30 5.82
N ALA A 64 3.86 10.05 6.90
CA ALA A 64 4.24 11.46 6.97
C ALA A 64 5.76 11.64 6.91
N LEU A 65 6.53 10.77 7.56
CA LEU A 65 8.00 10.80 7.50
C LEU A 65 8.53 10.52 6.09
N PHE A 66 8.00 9.50 5.41
CA PHE A 66 8.37 9.22 4.01
C PHE A 66 7.95 10.34 3.06
N TYR A 67 6.74 10.88 3.23
CA TYR A 67 6.27 12.03 2.44
C TYR A 67 7.15 13.26 2.66
N LEU A 68 7.57 13.52 3.91
CA LEU A 68 8.48 14.61 4.23
C LEU A 68 9.87 14.38 3.63
N PHE A 69 10.39 13.15 3.69
CA PHE A 69 11.65 12.78 3.06
C PHE A 69 11.62 13.01 1.54
N ASP A 70 10.54 12.60 0.85
CA ASP A 70 10.35 12.82 -0.58
C ASP A 70 10.41 14.31 -0.98
N ILE A 71 9.94 15.18 -0.08
CA ILE A 71 9.85 16.61 -0.33
C ILE A 71 11.13 17.35 0.08
N LEU A 72 11.75 16.98 1.19
CA LEU A 72 12.95 17.64 1.71
C LEU A 72 14.23 17.18 1.00
N VAL A 73 14.30 15.92 0.57
CA VAL A 73 15.48 15.32 -0.07
C VAL A 73 15.11 14.63 -1.40
N PRO A 74 14.53 15.37 -2.37
CA PRO A 74 14.02 14.78 -3.61
C PRO A 74 15.11 14.16 -4.48
N SER A 75 16.36 14.63 -4.40
CA SER A 75 17.48 14.06 -5.15
C SER A 75 17.80 12.62 -4.72
N ALA A 76 17.74 12.32 -3.42
CA ALA A 76 17.94 10.98 -2.89
C ALA A 76 16.70 10.11 -3.12
N ALA A 77 15.50 10.67 -2.89
CA ALA A 77 14.25 9.94 -3.07
C ALA A 77 14.08 9.42 -4.51
N VAL A 78 14.42 10.22 -5.52
CA VAL A 78 14.35 9.81 -6.95
C VAL A 78 15.20 8.57 -7.26
N LEU A 79 16.34 8.41 -6.60
CA LEU A 79 17.21 7.23 -6.81
C LEU A 79 16.61 5.95 -6.22
N LEU A 80 15.79 6.10 -5.18
CA LEU A 80 15.16 4.99 -4.47
C LEU A 80 13.75 4.67 -5.00
N LYS A 81 13.11 5.58 -5.74
CA LYS A 81 11.76 5.39 -6.27
C LYS A 81 11.75 4.61 -7.57
N ALA A 82 10.79 3.69 -7.70
CA ALA A 82 10.61 2.86 -8.89
C ALA A 82 10.41 3.70 -10.18
N HIS A 83 9.70 4.82 -10.05
CA HIS A 83 9.40 5.73 -11.16
C HIS A 83 10.27 7.01 -11.18
N GLY A 84 11.36 7.04 -10.41
CA GLY A 84 12.25 8.20 -10.35
C GLY A 84 11.52 9.50 -10.01
N GLU A 85 11.68 10.53 -10.86
CA GLU A 85 11.03 11.84 -10.67
C GLU A 85 9.50 11.79 -10.77
N GLN A 86 8.95 10.84 -11.53
CA GLN A 86 7.50 10.66 -11.67
C GLN A 86 6.87 10.05 -10.42
N GLY A 87 7.64 9.29 -9.64
CA GLY A 87 7.22 8.73 -8.36
C GLY A 87 7.19 9.74 -7.21
N LEU A 88 7.72 10.96 -7.40
CA LEU A 88 7.64 12.01 -6.38
C LEU A 88 6.20 12.56 -6.31
N PRO A 89 5.67 12.87 -5.10
CA PRO A 89 4.36 13.52 -4.95
C PRO A 89 4.23 14.81 -5.79
N THR A 90 5.31 15.58 -5.87
CA THR A 90 5.39 16.86 -6.59
C THR A 90 5.72 16.72 -8.08
N ARG A 91 6.04 15.50 -8.58
CA ARG A 91 6.52 15.21 -9.95
C ARG A 91 7.74 16.03 -10.37
N SER A 92 8.47 16.60 -9.42
CA SER A 92 9.61 17.46 -9.68
C SER A 92 10.54 17.47 -8.48
N LYS A 93 11.84 17.60 -8.74
CA LYS A 93 12.85 17.82 -7.70
C LYS A 93 12.71 19.16 -6.98
N ARG A 94 11.82 20.06 -7.43
CA ARG A 94 11.56 21.33 -6.75
C ARG A 94 10.51 21.14 -5.65
N PHE A 95 10.81 21.67 -4.46
CA PHE A 95 9.85 21.75 -3.36
C PHE A 95 8.63 22.58 -3.80
N ARG A 96 7.49 21.92 -4.01
CA ARG A 96 6.21 22.59 -4.30
C ARG A 96 5.03 21.70 -3.92
N ILE A 97 4.41 22.00 -2.78
CA ILE A 97 3.17 21.35 -2.35
C ILE A 97 2.01 21.89 -3.19
N ARG A 98 1.19 21.01 -3.75
CA ARG A 98 0.03 21.35 -4.57
C ARG A 98 -1.26 21.17 -3.77
N ALA A 99 -2.31 21.91 -4.14
CA ALA A 99 -3.65 21.73 -3.55
C ALA A 99 -4.17 20.29 -3.68
N LYS A 100 -3.78 19.59 -4.76
CA LYS A 100 -4.09 18.17 -4.95
C LYS A 100 -3.49 17.27 -3.86
N ASP A 101 -2.31 17.61 -3.32
CA ASP A 101 -1.65 16.82 -2.29
C ASP A 101 -2.41 16.93 -0.96
N PHE A 102 -2.88 18.13 -0.62
CA PHE A 102 -3.76 18.34 0.54
C PHE A 102 -5.10 17.61 0.38
N LYS A 103 -5.67 17.56 -0.84
CA LYS A 103 -6.86 16.74 -1.12
C LYS A 103 -6.58 15.27 -0.80
N VAL A 104 -5.47 14.72 -1.29
CA VAL A 104 -5.13 13.31 -1.07
C VAL A 104 -4.93 13.01 0.42
N ILE A 105 -4.15 13.82 1.13
CA ILE A 105 -3.92 13.67 2.57
C ILE A 105 -5.23 13.78 3.35
N GLY A 106 -6.06 14.79 3.06
CA GLY A 106 -7.33 15.00 3.73
C GLY A 106 -8.29 13.82 3.56
N TRP A 107 -8.45 13.32 2.33
CA TRP A 107 -9.30 12.16 2.07
C TRP A 107 -8.74 10.86 2.65
N SER A 108 -7.41 10.70 2.65
CA SER A 108 -6.73 9.57 3.28
C SER A 108 -7.00 9.52 4.79
N LEU A 109 -6.84 10.64 5.50
CA LEU A 109 -7.16 10.76 6.92
C LEU A 109 -8.65 10.60 7.22
N PHE A 110 -9.51 11.14 6.35
CA PHE A 110 -10.96 10.96 6.44
C PHE A 110 -11.33 9.47 6.33
N ASN A 111 -10.80 8.76 5.35
CA ASN A 111 -11.06 7.35 5.13
C ASN A 111 -10.59 6.48 6.31
N ILE A 112 -9.41 6.76 6.87
CA ILE A 112 -8.95 6.08 8.10
C ILE A 112 -9.91 6.33 9.27
N SER A 113 -10.28 7.59 9.49
CA SER A 113 -11.20 7.97 10.57
C SER A 113 -12.56 7.30 10.41
N MET A 114 -13.08 7.31 9.18
CA MET A 114 -14.35 6.69 8.81
C MET A 114 -14.31 5.17 8.99
N SER A 115 -13.20 4.50 8.64
CA SER A 115 -12.99 3.07 8.90
C SER A 115 -13.10 2.73 10.38
N ILE A 116 -12.46 3.52 11.24
CA ILE A 116 -12.48 3.37 12.70
C ILE A 116 -13.88 3.62 13.26
N ILE A 117 -14.59 4.63 12.74
CA ILE A 117 -15.98 4.91 13.10
C ILE A 117 -16.87 3.73 12.71
N VAL A 118 -16.73 3.19 11.49
CA VAL A 118 -17.50 2.02 11.04
C VAL A 118 -17.22 0.80 11.91
N GLN A 119 -15.96 0.54 12.27
CA GLN A 119 -15.60 -0.49 13.24
C GLN A 119 -16.32 -0.28 14.59
N GLY A 120 -16.28 0.96 15.11
CA GLY A 120 -16.96 1.32 16.36
C GLY A 120 -18.48 1.17 16.31
N ILE A 121 -19.13 1.55 15.20
CA ILE A 121 -20.58 1.37 14.98
C ILE A 121 -20.92 -0.13 14.94
N ILE A 122 -20.17 -0.92 14.16
CA ILE A 122 -20.38 -2.38 14.08
C ILE A 122 -20.32 -2.99 15.47
N GLU A 123 -19.31 -2.63 16.26
CA GLU A 123 -19.13 -3.17 17.59
C GLU A 123 -20.23 -2.71 18.57
N SER A 124 -20.63 -1.44 18.50
CA SER A 124 -21.72 -0.89 19.30
C SER A 124 -23.05 -1.59 18.99
N VAL A 125 -23.35 -1.87 17.71
CA VAL A 125 -24.54 -2.60 17.29
C VAL A 125 -24.50 -4.05 17.76
N ARG A 126 -23.35 -4.73 17.63
CA ARG A 126 -23.17 -6.12 18.09
C ARG A 126 -23.39 -6.27 19.60
N ILE A 127 -22.88 -5.34 20.39
CA ILE A 127 -23.02 -5.36 21.85
C ILE A 127 -24.43 -4.90 22.27
N GLY A 128 -24.88 -3.75 21.76
CA GLY A 128 -26.11 -3.12 22.20
C GLY A 128 -27.39 -3.78 21.67
N TYR A 129 -27.45 -4.03 20.36
CA TYR A 129 -28.64 -4.56 19.71
C TYR A 129 -28.69 -6.09 19.75
N PHE A 130 -27.61 -6.75 19.31
CA PHE A 130 -27.56 -8.22 19.26
C PHE A 130 -27.21 -8.87 20.62
N LYS A 131 -26.88 -8.07 21.64
CA LYS A 131 -26.50 -8.54 22.99
C LYS A 131 -25.36 -9.57 22.97
N THR A 132 -24.45 -9.45 21.99
CA THR A 132 -23.31 -10.35 21.85
C THR A 132 -22.10 -9.83 22.62
N ARG A 133 -21.15 -10.72 22.89
CA ARG A 133 -19.84 -10.33 23.44
C ARG A 133 -19.01 -9.58 22.39
N SER A 134 -18.03 -8.84 22.91
CA SER A 134 -17.06 -8.10 22.12
C SER A 134 -16.51 -8.93 20.94
N ALA A 135 -16.41 -8.34 19.74
CA ALA A 135 -15.95 -9.03 18.53
C ALA A 135 -14.52 -9.52 18.73
N LEU A 136 -13.67 -8.59 19.16
CA LEU A 136 -12.32 -8.87 19.60
C LEU A 136 -12.33 -9.32 21.06
N LYS A 137 -11.52 -10.33 21.36
CA LYS A 137 -11.38 -10.87 22.71
C LYS A 137 -10.47 -9.94 23.52
N VAL A 138 -11.05 -9.13 24.39
CA VAL A 138 -10.34 -8.36 25.41
C VAL A 138 -10.34 -9.19 26.70
N SER A 139 -9.18 -9.74 27.06
CA SER A 139 -9.05 -10.71 28.17
C SER A 139 -7.73 -10.50 28.92
N PHE A 140 -7.74 -10.81 30.23
CA PHE A 140 -6.55 -10.79 31.07
C PHE A 140 -5.52 -11.84 30.67
N SER A 141 -6.00 -13.00 30.20
CA SER A 141 -5.16 -14.07 29.68
C SER A 141 -4.50 -13.64 28.38
N ILE A 142 -3.27 -13.16 28.48
CA ILE A 142 -2.38 -12.97 27.33
C ILE A 142 -2.20 -14.33 26.66
N PRO A 143 -2.26 -14.42 25.31
CA PRO A 143 -1.86 -15.63 24.62
C PRO A 143 -0.37 -15.91 24.89
N PHE A 144 -0.07 -16.72 25.91
CA PHE A 144 1.29 -17.01 26.39
C PHE A 144 2.12 -17.85 25.41
N LEU A 145 1.48 -18.48 24.41
CA LEU A 145 2.15 -19.29 23.40
C LEU A 145 2.33 -18.45 22.12
N PRO A 146 3.57 -18.01 21.79
CA PRO A 146 3.82 -17.24 20.56
C PRO A 146 3.37 -17.97 19.29
N TRP A 147 3.38 -19.31 19.31
CA TRP A 147 2.94 -20.15 18.20
C TRP A 147 1.45 -19.97 17.87
N SER A 148 0.58 -19.83 18.87
CA SER A 148 -0.86 -19.62 18.62
C SER A 148 -1.13 -18.23 18.05
N ILE A 149 -0.37 -17.22 18.49
CA ILE A 149 -0.39 -15.88 17.88
C ILE A 149 0.05 -15.98 16.42
N GLY A 150 1.18 -16.64 16.13
CA GLY A 150 1.71 -16.80 14.79
C GLY A 150 0.73 -17.48 13.83
N LEU A 151 0.12 -18.59 14.23
CA LEU A 151 -0.89 -19.28 13.42
C LEU A 151 -2.15 -18.44 13.19
N HIS A 152 -2.65 -17.75 14.22
CA HIS A 152 -3.78 -16.84 14.06
C HIS A 152 -3.45 -15.70 13.09
N LEU A 153 -2.27 -15.08 13.22
CA LEU A 153 -1.79 -14.03 12.31
C LEU A 153 -1.71 -14.53 10.87
N LEU A 154 -1.10 -15.69 10.64
CA LEU A 154 -1.00 -16.30 9.33
C LEU A 154 -2.39 -16.51 8.72
N TYR A 155 -3.32 -17.10 9.47
CA TYR A 155 -4.68 -17.36 9.00
C TYR A 155 -5.42 -16.06 8.63
N VAL A 156 -5.38 -15.04 9.48
CA VAL A 156 -6.09 -13.77 9.19
C VAL A 156 -5.45 -12.98 8.06
N LEU A 157 -4.12 -13.06 7.89
CA LEU A 157 -3.42 -12.41 6.77
C LEU A 157 -3.77 -13.08 5.44
N LEU A 158 -3.81 -14.42 5.39
CA LEU A 158 -4.25 -15.16 4.20
C LEU A 158 -5.73 -14.91 3.87
N LEU A 159 -6.58 -14.80 4.89
CA LEU A 159 -7.99 -14.47 4.67
C LEU A 159 -8.16 -13.01 4.21
N ARG A 160 -7.36 -12.07 4.73
CA ARG A 160 -7.28 -10.69 4.23
C ARG A 160 -6.85 -10.66 2.77
N GLU A 161 -5.79 -11.37 2.41
CA GLU A 161 -5.31 -11.49 1.02
C GLU A 161 -6.44 -11.99 0.11
N THR A 162 -7.16 -13.02 0.55
CA THR A 162 -8.27 -13.62 -0.21
C THR A 162 -9.44 -12.65 -0.41
N LEU A 163 -9.90 -12.00 0.67
CA LEU A 163 -10.99 -11.04 0.58
C LEU A 163 -10.60 -9.81 -0.23
N ALA A 164 -9.40 -9.27 -0.01
CA ALA A 164 -8.91 -8.11 -0.73
C ALA A 164 -8.80 -8.39 -2.22
N TYR A 165 -8.19 -9.51 -2.61
CA TYR A 165 -8.10 -9.94 -4.00
C TYR A 165 -9.49 -10.06 -4.65
N CYS A 166 -10.40 -10.79 -4.02
CA CYS A 166 -11.73 -11.05 -4.58
C CYS A 166 -12.54 -9.75 -4.73
N ILE A 167 -12.51 -8.87 -3.73
CA ILE A 167 -13.23 -7.59 -3.81
C ILE A 167 -12.60 -6.70 -4.88
N HIS A 168 -11.28 -6.58 -4.89
CA HIS A 168 -10.58 -5.70 -5.81
C HIS A 168 -10.81 -6.14 -7.27
N ARG A 169 -10.63 -7.43 -7.58
CA ARG A 169 -10.86 -7.99 -8.91
C ARG A 169 -12.34 -8.02 -9.32
N PHE A 170 -13.21 -8.63 -8.50
CA PHE A 170 -14.58 -8.96 -8.91
C PHE A 170 -15.62 -7.90 -8.57
N VAL A 171 -15.29 -6.91 -7.73
CA VAL A 171 -16.19 -5.81 -7.36
C VAL A 171 -15.69 -4.48 -7.89
N LEU A 172 -14.41 -4.15 -7.70
CA LEU A 172 -13.85 -2.84 -8.08
C LEU A 172 -13.34 -2.77 -9.53
N HIS A 173 -13.19 -3.91 -10.20
CA HIS A 173 -12.85 -3.98 -11.63
C HIS A 173 -13.85 -4.78 -12.46
N ASN A 174 -15.12 -4.83 -12.02
CA ASN A 174 -16.18 -5.57 -12.70
C ASN A 174 -17.29 -4.65 -13.19
N THR A 175 -17.45 -4.55 -14.50
CA THR A 175 -18.44 -3.65 -15.13
C THR A 175 -19.76 -4.34 -15.52
N LYS A 176 -19.90 -5.65 -15.22
CA LYS A 176 -21.05 -6.48 -15.62
C LYS A 176 -22.37 -5.99 -15.02
N TYR A 177 -22.38 -5.69 -13.73
CA TYR A 177 -23.60 -5.28 -13.01
C TYR A 177 -23.62 -3.77 -12.76
N ARG A 178 -24.81 -3.17 -12.61
CA ARG A 178 -24.95 -1.72 -12.40
C ARG A 178 -24.20 -1.22 -11.16
N ILE A 179 -24.28 -1.97 -10.05
CA ILE A 179 -23.63 -1.61 -8.79
C ILE A 179 -22.11 -1.72 -8.91
N THR A 180 -21.60 -2.82 -9.46
CA THR A 180 -20.14 -3.01 -9.61
C THR A 180 -19.55 -2.03 -10.62
N ARG A 181 -20.28 -1.68 -11.68
CA ARG A 181 -19.89 -0.61 -12.63
C ARG A 181 -19.78 0.74 -11.95
N TYR A 182 -20.71 1.07 -11.05
CA TYR A 182 -20.65 2.31 -10.27
C TYR A 182 -19.41 2.34 -9.36
N LEU A 183 -19.14 1.25 -8.64
CA LEU A 183 -17.96 1.12 -7.78
C LEU A 183 -16.66 1.15 -8.58
N THR A 184 -16.62 0.48 -9.73
CA THR A 184 -15.47 0.49 -10.64
C THR A 184 -15.17 1.92 -11.08
N ARG A 185 -16.19 2.67 -11.53
CA ARG A 185 -16.01 4.08 -11.93
C ARG A 185 -15.49 4.95 -10.79
N LEU A 186 -15.96 4.73 -9.56
CA LEU A 186 -15.46 5.48 -8.41
C LEU A 186 -13.98 5.19 -8.15
N HIS A 187 -13.60 3.91 -8.12
CA HIS A 187 -12.21 3.50 -7.93
C HIS A 187 -11.29 4.02 -9.05
N GLU A 188 -11.73 3.91 -10.30
CA GLU A 188 -11.06 4.45 -11.49
C GLU A 188 -10.84 5.96 -11.41
N THR A 189 -11.89 6.72 -11.10
CA THR A 189 -11.82 8.20 -11.09
C THR A 189 -11.11 8.78 -9.87
N TRP A 190 -10.90 8.01 -8.82
CA TRP A 190 -10.21 8.47 -7.62
C TRP A 190 -8.82 7.87 -7.51
N TYR A 191 -8.72 6.55 -7.39
CA TYR A 191 -7.46 5.86 -7.19
C TYR A 191 -6.62 5.84 -8.47
N HIS A 192 -7.17 5.39 -9.61
CA HIS A 192 -6.42 5.35 -10.88
C HIS A 192 -6.23 6.72 -11.56
N GLU A 193 -6.82 7.80 -11.04
CA GLU A 193 -6.43 9.17 -11.43
C GLU A 193 -5.03 9.55 -10.89
N LEU A 194 -4.53 8.81 -9.88
CA LEU A 194 -3.18 9.00 -9.39
C LEU A 194 -2.16 8.59 -10.45
N HIS A 195 -1.07 9.34 -10.51
CA HIS A 195 0.00 9.08 -11.47
C HIS A 195 0.99 8.01 -10.98
N ALA A 196 1.26 8.02 -9.69
CA ALA A 196 2.13 7.08 -9.01
C ALA A 196 1.68 7.01 -7.54
N PRO A 197 1.86 5.87 -6.86
CA PRO A 197 1.62 5.80 -5.44
C PRO A 197 2.75 6.50 -4.67
N TYR A 198 2.38 7.07 -3.55
CA TYR A 198 3.29 7.64 -2.55
C TYR A 198 2.64 7.44 -1.18
N PRO A 199 3.38 7.45 -0.05
CA PRO A 199 2.95 6.79 1.19
C PRO A 199 1.51 7.11 1.67
N THR A 200 1.05 8.35 1.48
CA THR A 200 -0.30 8.79 1.89
C THR A 200 -1.44 8.29 0.99
N THR A 201 -1.14 7.71 -0.19
CA THR A 201 -2.14 7.22 -1.14
C THR A 201 -2.72 5.86 -0.76
N ALA A 202 -2.14 5.15 0.20
CA ALA A 202 -2.63 3.83 0.63
C ALA A 202 -4.10 3.82 1.09
N HIS A 203 -4.54 4.92 1.71
CA HIS A 203 -5.93 5.12 2.13
C HIS A 203 -6.67 6.17 1.28
N TYR A 204 -6.10 6.61 0.16
CA TYR A 204 -6.77 7.54 -0.75
C TYR A 204 -7.56 6.78 -1.81
N ASP A 205 -8.87 6.86 -1.71
CA ASP A 205 -9.83 6.42 -2.71
C ASP A 205 -11.19 7.06 -2.37
N HIS A 206 -12.19 6.88 -3.22
CA HIS A 206 -13.55 7.20 -2.83
C HIS A 206 -13.96 6.38 -1.59
N PRO A 207 -14.67 6.95 -0.58
CA PRO A 207 -14.94 6.27 0.69
C PRO A 207 -15.61 4.90 0.56
N LEU A 208 -16.48 4.71 -0.46
CA LEU A 208 -17.14 3.44 -0.73
C LEU A 208 -16.17 2.33 -1.21
N PRO A 209 -15.44 2.48 -2.33
CA PRO A 209 -14.33 1.57 -2.69
C PRO A 209 -13.33 1.33 -1.55
N TYR A 210 -12.95 2.37 -0.81
CA TYR A 210 -12.03 2.24 0.31
C TYR A 210 -12.57 1.31 1.43
N LEU A 211 -13.85 1.44 1.79
CA LEU A 211 -14.48 0.54 2.76
C LEU A 211 -14.45 -0.91 2.28
N LEU A 212 -14.77 -1.13 1.00
CA LEU A 212 -14.80 -2.45 0.40
C LEU A 212 -13.39 -3.07 0.32
N ARG A 213 -12.38 -2.30 -0.07
CA ARG A 213 -11.04 -2.80 -0.36
C ARG A 213 -10.14 -2.92 0.87
N ASN A 214 -10.18 -1.93 1.76
CA ASN A 214 -9.26 -1.88 2.91
C ASN A 214 -9.97 -2.25 4.21
N THR A 215 -11.15 -1.65 4.47
CA THR A 215 -11.81 -1.83 5.78
C THR A 215 -12.37 -3.23 5.93
N ILE A 216 -13.12 -3.73 4.95
CA ILE A 216 -13.74 -5.07 5.00
C ILE A 216 -12.68 -6.18 5.08
N PRO A 217 -11.69 -6.27 4.17
CA PRO A 217 -10.67 -7.32 4.22
C PRO A 217 -9.79 -7.24 5.46
N THR A 218 -9.63 -6.06 6.08
CA THR A 218 -8.86 -5.95 7.31
C THR A 218 -9.69 -6.36 8.53
N LEU A 219 -10.94 -5.90 8.63
CA LEU A 219 -11.77 -6.08 9.82
C LEU A 219 -12.44 -7.47 9.87
N ILE A 220 -13.00 -7.95 8.76
CA ILE A 220 -13.78 -9.20 8.75
C ILE A 220 -12.96 -10.41 9.24
N PRO A 221 -11.72 -10.65 8.76
CA PRO A 221 -10.91 -11.76 9.26
C PRO A 221 -10.68 -11.71 10.76
N ALA A 222 -10.36 -10.52 11.28
CA ALA A 222 -10.10 -10.32 12.71
C ALA A 222 -11.34 -10.63 13.57
N VAL A 223 -12.51 -10.23 13.10
CA VAL A 223 -13.79 -10.47 13.78
C VAL A 223 -14.20 -11.95 13.69
N LEU A 224 -14.10 -12.57 12.52
CA LEU A 224 -14.45 -13.98 12.30
C LEU A 224 -13.59 -14.91 13.17
N CYS A 225 -12.29 -14.63 13.26
CA CYS A 225 -11.36 -15.39 14.09
C CYS A 225 -11.39 -14.99 15.57
N ARG A 226 -12.19 -13.98 15.94
CA ARG A 226 -12.30 -13.43 17.30
C ARG A 226 -10.93 -13.20 17.94
N LEU A 227 -10.06 -12.48 17.23
CA LEU A 227 -8.68 -12.27 17.67
C LEU A 227 -8.63 -11.67 19.09
N HIS A 228 -7.62 -12.10 19.85
CA HIS A 228 -7.26 -11.40 21.07
C HIS A 228 -6.81 -9.98 20.73
N MET A 229 -7.13 -8.99 21.56
CA MET A 229 -6.82 -7.59 21.27
C MET A 229 -5.33 -7.34 21.00
N ILE A 230 -4.43 -8.02 21.73
CA ILE A 230 -2.98 -7.97 21.45
C ILE A 230 -2.65 -8.54 20.07
N THR A 231 -3.22 -9.69 19.70
CA THR A 231 -3.03 -10.30 18.38
C THR A 231 -3.58 -9.41 17.28
N TYR A 232 -4.74 -8.77 17.51
CA TYR A 232 -5.31 -7.79 16.59
C TYR A 232 -4.42 -6.55 16.44
N ALA A 233 -3.85 -6.03 17.52
CA ALA A 233 -2.93 -4.91 17.46
C ALA A 233 -1.67 -5.26 16.65
N ILE A 234 -1.09 -6.45 16.84
CA ILE A 234 0.06 -6.93 16.05
C ILE A 234 -0.33 -7.09 14.57
N TYR A 235 -1.47 -7.72 14.29
CA TYR A 235 -2.01 -7.85 12.94
C TYR A 235 -2.18 -6.49 12.25
N LEU A 236 -2.81 -5.53 12.95
CA LEU A 236 -3.03 -4.19 12.43
C LEU A 236 -1.72 -3.42 12.23
N THR A 237 -0.72 -3.63 13.09
CA THR A 237 0.64 -3.09 12.90
C THR A 237 1.28 -3.64 11.64
N ILE A 238 1.22 -4.96 11.40
CA ILE A 238 1.76 -5.58 10.19
C ILE A 238 1.08 -5.00 8.95
N VAL A 239 -0.25 -4.93 8.95
CA VAL A 239 -1.04 -4.35 7.84
C VAL A 239 -0.70 -2.87 7.62
N SER A 240 -0.57 -2.08 8.69
CA SER A 240 -0.27 -0.64 8.60
C SER A 240 1.13 -0.37 8.04
N LEU A 241 2.12 -1.18 8.46
CA LEU A 241 3.47 -1.10 7.93
C LEU A 241 3.51 -1.56 6.47
N GLU A 242 2.83 -2.66 6.13
CA GLU A 242 2.65 -3.11 4.74
C GLU A 242 2.05 -2.00 3.88
N GLU A 243 0.94 -1.39 4.28
CA GLU A 243 0.28 -0.29 3.55
C GLU A 243 1.21 0.91 3.38
N THR A 244 2.02 1.24 4.40
CA THR A 244 3.01 2.31 4.27
C THR A 244 4.06 1.98 3.21
N LEU A 245 4.62 0.77 3.27
CA LEU A 245 5.75 0.36 2.43
C LEU A 245 5.31 0.07 1.00
N ALA A 246 4.17 -0.59 0.81
CA ALA A 246 3.63 -0.95 -0.50
C ALA A 246 3.19 0.27 -1.33
N TYR A 247 2.80 1.37 -0.69
CA TYR A 247 2.40 2.58 -1.40
C TYR A 247 3.48 3.65 -1.39
N SER A 248 4.64 3.38 -0.80
CA SER A 248 5.72 4.36 -0.71
C SER A 248 6.32 4.74 -2.07
N GLY A 249 6.21 3.84 -3.06
CA GLY A 249 6.78 3.97 -4.40
C GLY A 249 8.29 3.73 -4.45
N TYR A 250 8.91 3.23 -3.37
CA TYR A 250 10.32 2.86 -3.36
C TYR A 250 10.54 1.46 -3.94
N SER A 251 11.60 1.30 -4.75
CA SER A 251 11.92 0.08 -5.48
C SER A 251 12.64 -0.98 -4.63
N THR A 252 13.33 -0.55 -3.58
CA THR A 252 14.04 -1.40 -2.62
C THR A 252 13.68 -0.97 -1.21
N MET A 253 13.28 -1.92 -0.37
CA MET A 253 12.79 -1.68 0.98
C MET A 253 13.42 -2.67 1.97
N PRO A 254 13.82 -2.24 3.17
CA PRO A 254 14.40 -3.13 4.19
C PRO A 254 13.53 -4.34 4.52
N MET A 255 12.21 -4.22 4.34
CA MET A 255 11.22 -5.27 4.61
C MET A 255 10.92 -6.17 3.42
N ASP A 256 11.64 -6.06 2.29
CA ASP A 256 11.44 -6.91 1.11
C ASP A 256 11.61 -8.40 1.42
N PHE A 257 12.43 -8.75 2.41
CA PHE A 257 12.57 -10.14 2.87
C PHE A 257 11.35 -10.64 3.67
N LEU A 258 10.70 -9.76 4.47
CA LEU A 258 9.62 -10.14 5.39
C LEU A 258 8.22 -10.03 4.77
N LEU A 259 8.02 -9.17 3.76
CA LEU A 259 6.72 -8.87 3.15
C LEU A 259 6.61 -9.35 1.69
N LEU A 260 7.35 -10.40 1.31
CA LEU A 260 7.38 -10.96 -0.04
C LEU A 260 7.78 -9.88 -1.07
N GLY A 261 9.09 -9.65 -1.22
CA GLY A 261 9.72 -8.54 -1.93
C GLY A 261 9.03 -8.07 -3.23
N GLY A 262 9.15 -6.77 -3.49
CA GLY A 262 8.55 -6.14 -4.68
C GLY A 262 7.06 -5.79 -4.53
N ILE A 263 6.54 -5.72 -3.30
CA ILE A 263 5.15 -5.35 -3.01
C ILE A 263 4.82 -3.94 -3.53
N ALA A 264 5.75 -2.98 -3.38
CA ALA A 264 5.60 -1.64 -3.92
C ALA A 264 5.51 -1.63 -5.45
N ARG A 265 6.37 -2.40 -6.12
CA ARG A 265 6.34 -2.55 -7.59
C ARG A 265 5.03 -3.16 -8.11
N ARG A 266 4.40 -4.06 -7.33
CA ARG A 266 3.09 -4.63 -7.70
C ARG A 266 1.98 -3.59 -7.62
N VAL A 267 1.95 -2.81 -6.54
CA VAL A 267 1.00 -1.69 -6.34
C VAL A 267 1.18 -0.61 -7.41
N ASP A 268 2.43 -0.20 -7.67
CA ASP A 268 2.77 0.76 -8.72
C ASP A 268 2.26 0.28 -10.08
N ARG A 269 2.52 -0.98 -10.45
CA ARG A 269 2.08 -1.53 -11.73
C ARG A 269 0.59 -1.58 -11.84
N HIS A 270 -0.10 -2.13 -10.83
CA HIS A 270 -1.56 -2.17 -10.80
C HIS A 270 -2.18 -0.79 -11.05
N LEU A 271 -1.63 0.26 -10.43
CA LEU A 271 -2.11 1.62 -10.62
C LEU A 271 -2.03 2.07 -12.09
N ILE A 272 -0.93 1.76 -12.77
CA ILE A 272 -0.60 2.26 -14.13
C ILE A 272 -1.17 1.36 -15.23
N SER A 273 -1.24 0.05 -15.01
CA SER A 273 -1.69 -0.96 -15.97
C SER A 273 -3.21 -1.13 -16.04
N TRP A 274 -3.98 -0.35 -15.28
CA TRP A 274 -5.46 -0.45 -15.28
C TRP A 274 -5.92 -1.88 -14.88
N PRO A 275 -7.15 -2.40 -15.14
CA PRO A 275 -7.68 -3.62 -14.53
C PRO A 275 -7.05 -4.92 -15.10
N GLU A 276 -5.74 -4.93 -15.33
CA GLU A 276 -5.02 -6.05 -15.94
C GLU A 276 -4.55 -7.07 -14.89
N GLY A 277 -4.26 -6.65 -13.66
CA GLY A 277 -3.69 -7.55 -12.65
C GLY A 277 -3.18 -6.90 -11.37
N ASN A 278 -2.49 -7.70 -10.53
CA ASN A 278 -1.93 -7.32 -9.23
C ASN A 278 -2.98 -6.77 -8.24
N TYR A 279 -4.05 -7.54 -8.02
CA TYR A 279 -5.18 -7.14 -7.17
C TYR A 279 -4.95 -7.37 -5.67
N GLY A 280 -4.16 -8.38 -5.33
CA GLY A 280 -3.88 -8.82 -3.97
C GLY A 280 -2.86 -7.92 -3.26
N PRO A 281 -3.04 -7.65 -1.96
CA PRO A 281 -2.04 -6.94 -1.15
C PRO A 281 -0.64 -7.55 -1.25
N TRP A 282 -0.53 -8.88 -1.11
CA TRP A 282 0.75 -9.59 -1.18
C TRP A 282 1.05 -10.13 -2.57
N GLY A 283 0.03 -10.39 -3.38
CA GLY A 283 0.14 -10.93 -4.73
C GLY A 283 0.20 -12.46 -4.78
N ILE A 284 -0.11 -13.14 -3.66
CA ILE A 284 -0.13 -14.61 -3.62
C ILE A 284 -1.24 -15.13 -4.54
N LEU A 285 -2.43 -14.53 -4.45
CA LEU A 285 -3.54 -14.94 -5.31
C LEU A 285 -3.38 -14.48 -6.74
N ASP A 286 -2.70 -13.36 -6.99
CA ASP A 286 -2.33 -12.99 -8.35
C ASP A 286 -1.40 -13.99 -8.99
N TRP A 287 -0.50 -14.59 -8.22
CA TRP A 287 0.37 -15.65 -8.71
C TRP A 287 -0.41 -16.94 -8.97
N ILE A 288 -1.24 -17.39 -8.01
CA ILE A 288 -2.04 -18.62 -8.14
C ILE A 288 -3.05 -18.53 -9.29
N LEU A 289 -3.73 -17.40 -9.43
CA LEU A 289 -4.81 -17.19 -10.40
C LEU A 289 -4.31 -16.53 -11.70
N GLN A 290 -3.00 -16.43 -11.89
CA GLN A 290 -2.35 -15.91 -13.08
C GLN A 290 -2.82 -14.50 -13.48
N THR A 291 -3.03 -13.64 -12.49
CA THR A 291 -3.27 -12.19 -12.68
C THR A 291 -2.08 -11.35 -12.26
N THR A 292 -0.88 -11.94 -12.19
CA THR A 292 0.36 -11.20 -11.95
C THR A 292 0.79 -10.51 -13.23
N ILE A 293 1.06 -9.21 -13.15
CA ILE A 293 1.63 -8.46 -14.27
C ILE A 293 3.15 -8.62 -14.21
N PRO A 294 3.81 -9.10 -15.28
CA PRO A 294 5.26 -9.30 -15.30
C PRO A 294 6.01 -7.98 -15.29
N ASP A 295 7.26 -8.02 -14.81
CA ASP A 295 8.15 -6.86 -14.85
C ASP A 295 8.74 -6.80 -16.25
N GLU A 296 8.59 -5.68 -16.97
CA GLU A 296 9.35 -5.49 -18.20
C GLU A 296 10.85 -5.51 -17.85
N GLY A 297 11.50 -6.67 -18.03
CA GLY A 297 12.88 -6.94 -17.62
C GLY A 297 13.11 -8.22 -16.81
N GLY A 298 12.10 -9.06 -16.53
CA GLY A 298 12.28 -10.37 -15.92
C GLY A 298 11.70 -11.49 -16.79
N GLU A 299 12.54 -12.46 -17.19
CA GLU A 299 12.13 -13.67 -17.91
C GLU A 299 10.91 -14.32 -17.23
N VAL A 300 9.82 -14.44 -17.99
CA VAL A 300 8.71 -15.33 -17.62
C VAL A 300 8.91 -16.62 -18.41
N VAL A 301 9.00 -17.73 -17.68
CA VAL A 301 8.90 -19.08 -18.25
C VAL A 301 7.57 -19.20 -19.00
N GLU A 302 7.68 -19.36 -20.31
CA GLU A 302 6.58 -19.53 -21.25
C GLU A 302 5.89 -20.88 -20.98
N VAL A 303 4.81 -20.87 -20.18
CA VAL A 303 3.90 -22.03 -20.14
C VAL A 303 2.91 -21.86 -21.27
N VAL A 304 3.24 -22.51 -22.39
CA VAL A 304 2.34 -22.72 -23.53
C VAL A 304 1.07 -23.41 -23.03
N SER A 305 -0.05 -22.68 -22.99
CA SER A 305 -1.38 -23.26 -22.86
C SER A 305 -2.09 -23.19 -24.21
N SER A 306 -2.59 -24.34 -24.65
CA SER A 306 -3.07 -24.60 -26.01
C SER A 306 -4.40 -23.90 -26.31
N LYS A 307 -4.52 -23.42 -27.55
CA LYS A 307 -5.73 -22.92 -28.24
C LYS A 307 -7.04 -23.61 -27.84
N GLY A 308 -8.13 -22.83 -27.78
CA GLY A 308 -9.50 -23.35 -28.00
C GLY A 308 -10.66 -22.39 -27.68
N ASP A 309 -11.13 -21.67 -28.70
CA ASP A 309 -12.51 -21.18 -28.94
C ASP A 309 -13.17 -20.00 -28.14
N ARG A 310 -13.22 -18.87 -28.86
CA ARG A 310 -14.39 -18.02 -29.27
C ARG A 310 -15.35 -17.39 -28.25
N ALA A 311 -15.43 -16.05 -28.31
CA ALA A 311 -16.63 -15.24 -28.71
C ALA A 311 -16.24 -13.74 -28.75
N ILE A 312 -15.88 -13.16 -29.90
CA ILE A 312 -16.71 -12.33 -30.80
C ILE A 312 -17.80 -11.53 -30.08
N TRP A 313 -17.57 -10.22 -29.92
CA TRP A 313 -18.58 -9.16 -30.12
C TRP A 313 -17.86 -7.92 -30.69
N ASP A 314 -18.18 -7.65 -31.95
CA ASP A 314 -17.91 -6.37 -32.62
C ASP A 314 -18.72 -5.25 -31.96
N ASP A 315 -18.08 -4.12 -31.68
CA ASP A 315 -18.75 -2.83 -31.75
C ASP A 315 -17.77 -1.79 -32.32
N GLU A 316 -18.01 -1.44 -33.57
CA GLU A 316 -17.32 -0.37 -34.29
C GLU A 316 -17.79 0.99 -33.76
N ARG A 317 -16.89 1.73 -33.11
CA ARG A 317 -16.89 3.20 -33.12
C ARG A 317 -15.49 3.78 -32.86
N SER A 318 -14.72 3.77 -33.95
CA SER A 318 -13.83 4.85 -34.41
C SER A 318 -13.20 5.79 -33.37
N GLY A 319 -11.97 5.44 -32.99
CA GLY A 319 -10.93 6.34 -32.46
C GLY A 319 -9.56 5.74 -32.75
N GLY A 320 -9.19 5.68 -34.03
CA GLY A 320 -8.05 4.90 -34.52
C GLY A 320 -6.70 5.33 -33.93
N SER A 321 -6.20 4.58 -32.95
CA SER A 321 -4.78 4.50 -32.66
C SER A 321 -4.21 3.33 -33.46
N ARG A 322 -3.63 3.64 -34.63
CA ARG A 322 -2.90 2.65 -35.45
C ARG A 322 -1.69 2.18 -34.63
N ARG A 323 -1.77 0.97 -34.08
CA ARG A 323 -0.62 0.25 -33.52
C ARG A 323 0.30 -0.14 -34.69
N TYR A 324 1.24 0.73 -35.01
CA TYR A 324 2.27 0.48 -36.03
C TYR A 324 3.31 -0.44 -35.38
N SER A 325 3.28 -1.75 -35.69
CA SER A 325 4.40 -2.63 -35.35
C SER A 325 5.53 -2.31 -36.32
N MET A 326 6.47 -1.49 -35.87
CA MET A 326 7.68 -1.16 -36.62
C MET A 326 8.60 -2.37 -36.60
N THR A 327 9.01 -2.86 -37.77
CA THR A 327 9.96 -3.98 -37.86
C THR A 327 11.35 -3.52 -37.37
N GLU A 328 12.21 -4.45 -36.94
CA GLU A 328 13.56 -4.11 -36.45
C GLU A 328 14.36 -3.32 -37.49
N ASP A 329 14.19 -3.61 -38.78
CA ASP A 329 14.85 -2.90 -39.86
C ASP A 329 14.40 -1.43 -39.97
N GLU A 330 13.11 -1.14 -39.76
CA GLU A 330 12.58 0.22 -39.74
C GLU A 330 13.05 1.01 -38.50
N LEU A 331 13.21 0.33 -37.36
CA LEU A 331 13.78 0.91 -36.15
C LEU A 331 15.25 1.26 -36.38
N GLN A 332 16.05 0.36 -36.93
CA GLN A 332 17.46 0.60 -37.24
C GLN A 332 17.63 1.76 -38.23
N ALA A 333 16.80 1.82 -39.28
CA ALA A 333 16.83 2.93 -40.24
C ALA A 333 16.50 4.29 -39.60
N LYS A 334 15.53 4.33 -38.68
CA LYS A 334 15.19 5.57 -37.95
C LYS A 334 16.29 5.99 -36.97
N VAL A 335 16.89 5.04 -36.26
CA VAL A 335 18.01 5.30 -35.35
C VAL A 335 19.20 5.85 -36.12
N HIS A 336 19.55 5.24 -37.25
CA HIS A 336 20.66 5.72 -38.09
C HIS A 336 20.40 7.13 -38.64
N LYS A 337 19.16 7.42 -39.06
CA LYS A 337 18.77 8.76 -39.53
C LYS A 337 18.83 9.80 -38.40
N ALA A 338 18.45 9.43 -37.18
CA ALA A 338 18.53 10.31 -36.02
C ALA A 338 19.98 10.62 -35.63
N LEU A 339 20.86 9.61 -35.67
CA LEU A 339 22.30 9.77 -35.43
C LEU A 339 22.96 10.70 -36.46
N ASP A 340 22.62 10.55 -37.75
CA ASP A 340 23.12 11.42 -38.81
C ASP A 340 22.66 12.88 -38.65
N GLN A 341 21.40 13.09 -38.26
CA GLN A 341 20.87 14.42 -37.99
C GLN A 341 21.56 15.06 -36.78
N HIS A 342 21.82 14.27 -35.73
CA HIS A 342 22.56 14.73 -34.56
C HIS A 342 24.00 15.11 -34.92
N ALA A 343 24.70 14.28 -35.69
CA ALA A 343 26.06 14.54 -36.16
C ALA A 343 26.13 15.84 -36.99
N LYS A 344 25.20 16.03 -37.94
CA LYS A 344 25.11 17.27 -38.75
C LYS A 344 24.82 18.51 -37.90
N LYS A 345 23.99 18.38 -36.85
CA LYS A 345 23.67 19.50 -35.93
C LYS A 345 24.88 19.87 -35.07
N THR A 346 25.66 18.89 -34.63
CA THR A 346 26.90 19.08 -33.87
C THR A 346 27.99 19.73 -34.71
N GLN A 347 28.18 19.28 -35.96
CA GLN A 347 29.11 19.94 -36.90
C GLN A 347 28.71 21.39 -37.21
N ARG A 348 27.41 21.69 -37.39
CA ARG A 348 26.93 23.07 -37.59
C ARG A 348 27.18 23.96 -36.37
N LYS A 349 27.04 23.43 -35.15
CA LYS A 349 27.38 24.16 -33.91
C LYS A 349 28.89 24.42 -33.82
N HIS A 350 29.72 23.43 -34.17
CA HIS A 350 31.17 23.59 -34.16
C HIS A 350 31.65 24.62 -35.19
N LYS A 351 31.05 24.62 -36.40
CA LYS A 351 31.37 25.58 -37.46
C LYS A 351 30.94 27.01 -37.11
N LYS A 352 29.80 27.20 -36.43
CA LYS A 352 29.38 28.51 -35.89
C LYS A 352 30.31 29.02 -34.78
N LYS A 353 30.85 28.12 -33.94
CA LYS A 353 31.78 28.48 -32.87
C LYS A 353 33.17 28.88 -33.39
N MET A 354 33.56 28.37 -34.57
CA MET A 354 34.79 28.74 -35.26
C MET A 354 34.68 30.02 -36.10
N SER A 355 33.48 30.44 -36.51
CA SER A 355 33.30 31.71 -37.26
C SER A 355 33.02 32.93 -36.37
N SER A 356 33.05 32.75 -35.04
CA SER A 356 32.86 33.81 -34.04
C SER A 356 34.15 34.17 -33.30
N HIS A 357 35.30 33.80 -33.87
CA HIS A 357 36.64 34.19 -33.42
C HIS A 357 37.39 34.89 -34.54
#